data_AF-A0A7K0EE95-F1
#
_entry.id   AF-A0A7K0EE95-F1
#
_cell.length_a   1.000
_cell.length_b   1.000
_cell.length_c   1.000
_cell.angle_alpha   90.00
_cell.angle_beta   90.00
_cell.angle_gamma   90.00
#
_symmetry.space_group_name_H-M   'P 1'
#
loop_
_entity.id
_entity.type
_entity.pdbx_description
1 polymer ?
#
loop_
_entity_poly.entity_id
_entity_poly.type
_entity_poly.pdbx_seq_one_letter_code
_entity_poly.pdbx_strand_id
1 'polypeptide(L)'
;MKPILFFALFCFSMNCLAQLPASGTKVSGPITTKKGLVLKAGDKVRFGAGGLSSGGYQHIYTSFEKFGQKTAGLEEGYSYKYAQIKEFREVGTGDEKRYVALVRPKGGISVNLRAIDLEPAIAAKEIISINDVAISKLISKKTI
;
A
#
# COMPACT_ATOMS: atom_id res chain seq x y z
N MET A 1 -6.52 -53.52 -19.47
CA MET A 1 -5.32 -52.63 -19.49
C MET A 1 -5.84 -51.19 -19.44
N LYS A 2 -5.37 -50.41 -18.46
CA LYS A 2 -5.90 -49.09 -18.09
C LYS A 2 -5.36 -48.01 -19.05
N PRO A 3 -6.20 -47.14 -19.64
CA PRO A 3 -5.72 -45.85 -20.11
C PRO A 3 -5.80 -44.85 -18.94
N ILE A 4 -4.70 -44.70 -18.20
CA ILE A 4 -4.46 -43.60 -17.24
C ILE A 4 -4.11 -42.36 -18.08
N LEU A 5 -5.08 -41.90 -18.87
CA LEU A 5 -4.85 -40.91 -19.90
C LEU A 5 -5.89 -39.80 -19.83
N PHE A 6 -6.23 -39.34 -18.62
CA PHE A 6 -7.18 -38.23 -18.48
C PHE A 6 -7.02 -37.35 -17.24
N PHE A 7 -5.93 -37.46 -16.45
CA PHE A 7 -5.86 -36.74 -15.15
C PHE A 7 -4.55 -36.00 -14.84
N ALA A 8 -3.65 -35.83 -15.80
CA ALA A 8 -2.39 -35.10 -15.60
C ALA A 8 -2.30 -33.78 -16.39
N LEU A 9 -3.45 -33.23 -16.79
CA LEU A 9 -3.52 -32.00 -17.61
C LEU A 9 -4.42 -30.94 -16.97
N PHE A 10 -4.31 -30.71 -15.66
CA PHE A 10 -5.00 -29.59 -15.01
C PHE A 10 -4.26 -29.04 -13.77
N CYS A 11 -2.93 -29.16 -13.74
CA CYS A 11 -2.09 -28.47 -12.74
C CYS A 11 -1.39 -27.22 -13.29
N PHE A 12 -1.82 -26.74 -14.47
CA PHE A 12 -1.65 -25.33 -14.85
C PHE A 12 -2.71 -24.48 -14.12
N SER A 13 -2.76 -24.57 -12.78
CA SER A 13 -3.30 -23.44 -12.02
C SER A 13 -2.23 -22.37 -12.07
N MET A 14 -2.38 -21.52 -13.09
CA MET A 14 -1.76 -20.22 -13.16
C MET A 14 -2.06 -19.49 -11.85
N ASN A 15 -1.16 -19.62 -10.86
CA ASN A 15 -0.88 -18.51 -9.97
C ASN A 15 -0.19 -17.45 -10.84
N CYS A 16 -0.99 -16.81 -11.70
CA CYS A 16 -0.70 -15.49 -12.20
C CYS A 16 -0.84 -14.58 -10.97
N LEU A 17 0.17 -14.66 -10.08
CA LEU A 17 0.57 -13.48 -9.36
C LEU A 17 0.96 -12.53 -10.47
N ALA A 18 0.02 -11.65 -10.84
CA ALA A 18 0.30 -10.46 -11.60
C ALA A 18 1.50 -9.83 -10.89
N GLN A 19 2.68 -10.12 -11.42
CA GLN A 19 3.93 -9.58 -10.93
C GLN A 19 3.81 -8.12 -11.33
N LEU A 20 3.29 -7.34 -10.38
CA LEU A 20 3.06 -5.91 -10.51
C LEU A 20 4.30 -5.34 -11.22
N PRO A 21 4.12 -4.58 -12.31
CA PRO A 21 5.20 -4.23 -13.23
C PRO A 21 6.39 -3.75 -12.43
N ALA A 22 7.56 -4.31 -12.73
CA ALA A 22 8.77 -4.34 -11.89
C ALA A 22 9.33 -2.95 -11.48
N SER A 23 8.70 -1.85 -11.86
CA SER A 23 8.83 -0.57 -11.18
C SER A 23 7.61 0.29 -11.54
N GLY A 24 6.80 0.66 -10.54
CA GLY A 24 5.70 1.59 -10.77
C GLY A 24 6.19 2.92 -11.36
N THR A 25 5.37 3.53 -12.21
CA THR A 25 5.68 4.81 -12.84
C THR A 25 5.67 5.91 -11.78
N LYS A 26 6.70 6.75 -11.77
CA LYS A 26 6.73 7.91 -10.87
C LYS A 26 5.64 8.89 -11.26
N VAL A 27 4.85 9.31 -10.28
CA VAL A 27 3.80 10.32 -10.49
C VAL A 27 4.33 11.68 -10.04
N SER A 28 4.21 12.66 -10.93
CA SER A 28 4.56 14.05 -10.65
C SER A 28 3.33 14.82 -10.20
N GLY A 29 3.46 15.58 -9.12
CA GLY A 29 2.39 16.40 -8.57
C GLY A 29 1.51 15.71 -7.52
N PRO A 30 0.44 16.39 -7.07
CA PRO A 30 -0.52 15.82 -6.13
C PRO A 30 -1.32 14.66 -6.76
N ILE A 31 -1.70 13.70 -5.94
CA ILE A 31 -2.61 12.61 -6.32
C ILE A 31 -3.92 12.78 -5.58
N THR A 32 -5.02 12.32 -6.20
CA THR A 32 -6.34 12.29 -5.56
C THR A 32 -6.78 10.85 -5.43
N THR A 33 -7.06 10.43 -4.20
CA THR A 33 -7.60 9.09 -3.92
C THR A 33 -9.04 8.96 -4.44
N LYS A 34 -9.53 7.72 -4.57
CA LYS A 34 -10.92 7.41 -4.95
C LYS A 34 -11.94 8.03 -4.00
N LYS A 35 -11.55 8.34 -2.76
CA LYS A 35 -12.38 9.01 -1.75
C LYS A 35 -12.23 10.55 -1.73
N GLY A 36 -11.55 11.13 -2.71
CA GLY A 36 -11.38 12.58 -2.85
C GLY A 36 -10.31 13.20 -1.93
N LEU A 37 -9.57 12.40 -1.17
CA LEU A 37 -8.42 12.89 -0.40
C LEU A 37 -7.28 13.23 -1.37
N VAL A 38 -6.85 14.49 -1.35
CA VAL A 38 -5.70 14.99 -2.12
C VAL A 38 -4.44 14.88 -1.28
N LEU A 39 -3.41 14.25 -1.82
CA LEU A 39 -2.10 14.07 -1.19
C LEU A 39 -0.99 14.61 -2.08
N LYS A 40 0.06 15.17 -1.48
CA LYS A 40 1.26 15.64 -2.20
C LYS A 40 2.54 15.20 -1.50
N ALA A 41 3.65 15.25 -2.25
CA ALA A 41 4.97 15.08 -1.66
C ALA A 41 5.21 16.15 -0.58
N GLY A 42 5.81 15.74 0.54
CA GLY A 42 6.02 16.57 1.71
C GLY A 42 4.94 16.45 2.79
N ASP A 43 3.76 15.91 2.46
CA ASP A 43 2.70 15.68 3.45
C ASP A 43 3.15 14.68 4.53
N LYS A 44 2.73 14.95 5.76
CA LYS A 44 2.96 14.09 6.92
C LYS A 44 1.84 13.08 7.03
N VAL A 45 2.16 11.79 7.04
CA VAL A 45 1.22 10.71 7.35
C VAL A 45 1.43 10.26 8.80
N ARG A 46 0.37 9.86 9.48
CA ARG A 46 0.45 9.17 10.78
C ARG A 46 -0.08 7.76 10.65
N PHE A 47 0.72 6.81 11.10
CA PHE A 47 0.35 5.40 11.11
C PHE A 47 -0.67 5.10 12.21
N GLY A 48 -1.52 4.10 11.95
CA GLY A 48 -2.42 3.49 12.92
C GLY A 48 -1.72 2.46 13.80
N ALA A 49 -2.46 1.44 14.25
CA ALA A 49 -1.94 0.36 15.10
C ALA A 49 -1.46 -0.89 14.33
N GLY A 50 -1.47 -0.84 12.99
CA GLY A 50 -1.35 -2.04 12.14
C GLY A 50 -2.68 -2.82 12.01
N GLY A 51 -2.76 -3.68 10.99
CA GLY A 51 -3.95 -4.47 10.66
C GLY A 51 -3.82 -5.97 10.93
N LEU A 52 -2.63 -6.47 11.27
CA LEU A 52 -2.36 -7.88 11.53
C LEU A 52 -2.49 -8.21 13.03
N SER A 53 -2.71 -9.49 13.35
CA SER A 53 -2.76 -9.99 14.74
C SER A 53 -1.47 -9.76 15.53
N SER A 54 -0.34 -9.64 14.83
CA SER A 54 0.96 -9.29 15.39
C SER A 54 1.17 -7.79 15.60
N GLY A 55 0.17 -6.94 15.34
CA GLY A 55 0.30 -5.48 15.30
C GLY A 55 1.02 -4.95 14.06
N GLY A 56 1.45 -5.83 13.15
CA GLY A 56 2.08 -5.46 11.87
C GLY A 56 1.09 -4.90 10.85
N TYR A 57 1.63 -4.46 9.71
CA TYR A 57 0.87 -3.81 8.65
C TYR A 57 0.68 -4.73 7.45
N GLN A 58 -0.52 -4.75 6.89
CA GLN A 58 -0.90 -5.51 5.72
C GLN A 58 -0.69 -4.73 4.41
N HIS A 59 -0.82 -3.40 4.45
CA HIS A 59 -0.78 -2.54 3.28
C HIS A 59 0.33 -1.48 3.33
N ILE A 60 1.23 -1.61 4.31
CA ILE A 60 2.46 -0.84 4.42
C ILE A 60 3.63 -1.82 4.40
N TYR A 61 4.56 -1.62 3.48
CA TYR A 61 5.67 -2.55 3.20
C TYR A 61 7.02 -1.93 3.54
N THR A 62 8.02 -2.79 3.84
CA THR A 62 9.38 -2.35 4.21
C THR A 62 10.09 -1.57 3.11
N SER A 63 9.76 -1.81 1.84
CA SER A 63 10.26 -1.11 0.66
C SER A 63 9.31 -1.29 -0.53
N PHE A 64 9.49 -0.47 -1.57
CA PHE A 64 8.71 -0.59 -2.80
C PHE A 64 8.96 -1.89 -3.56
N GLU A 65 10.20 -2.39 -3.56
CA GLU A 65 10.56 -3.67 -4.18
C GLU A 65 9.81 -4.87 -3.58
N LYS A 66 9.38 -4.75 -2.32
CA LYS A 66 8.59 -5.78 -1.62
C LYS A 66 7.09 -5.50 -1.62
N PHE A 67 6.64 -4.52 -2.39
CA PHE A 67 5.23 -4.19 -2.52
C PHE A 67 4.42 -5.43 -2.99
N GLY A 68 3.31 -5.71 -2.31
CA GLY A 68 2.46 -6.88 -2.59
C GLY A 68 2.96 -8.20 -1.98
N GLN A 69 4.17 -8.26 -1.42
CA GLN A 69 4.66 -9.46 -0.73
C GLN A 69 4.05 -9.56 0.67
N LYS A 70 3.30 -10.64 0.95
CA LYS A 70 2.57 -10.83 2.21
C LYS A 70 3.46 -10.82 3.46
N THR A 71 4.71 -11.27 3.34
CA THR A 71 5.67 -11.37 4.46
C THR A 71 6.50 -10.11 4.66
N ALA A 72 6.35 -9.10 3.80
CA ALA A 72 7.14 -7.87 3.84
C ALA A 72 6.38 -6.68 4.45
N GLY A 73 5.31 -6.97 5.19
CA GLY A 73 4.58 -5.99 5.97
C GLY A 73 5.50 -5.27 6.95
N LEU A 74 5.22 -3.99 7.18
CA LEU A 74 5.90 -3.22 8.20
C LEU A 74 5.56 -3.79 9.59
N GLU A 75 6.51 -3.71 10.52
CA GLU A 75 6.33 -4.22 11.89
C GLU A 75 5.55 -3.25 12.78
N GLU A 76 5.03 -3.75 13.91
CA GLU A 76 4.22 -2.98 14.87
C GLU A 76 4.92 -1.75 15.46
N GLY A 77 6.26 -1.75 15.47
CA GLY A 77 7.08 -0.69 16.05
C GLY A 77 6.91 0.68 15.39
N TYR A 78 6.16 0.77 14.29
CA TYR A 78 5.81 2.02 13.62
C TYR A 78 4.45 2.60 14.04
N SER A 79 3.73 1.92 14.94
CA SER A 79 2.41 2.33 15.39
C SER A 79 2.38 3.74 15.94
N TYR A 80 1.39 4.52 15.47
CA TYR A 80 1.17 5.93 15.83
C TYR A 80 2.31 6.90 15.50
N LYS A 81 3.38 6.44 14.85
CA LYS A 81 4.49 7.28 14.40
C LYS A 81 4.13 8.04 13.14
N TYR A 82 4.90 9.10 12.91
CA TYR A 82 4.79 9.92 11.71
C TYR A 82 5.76 9.44 10.63
N ALA A 83 5.35 9.60 9.37
CA ALA A 83 6.24 9.53 8.22
C ALA A 83 5.95 10.69 7.27
N GLN A 84 6.90 11.01 6.40
CA GLN A 84 6.73 12.04 5.39
C GLN A 84 6.71 11.41 3.99
N ILE A 85 5.73 11.78 3.18
CA ILE A 85 5.66 11.38 1.77
C ILE A 85 6.81 12.03 1.00
N LYS A 86 7.58 11.21 0.28
CA LYS A 86 8.69 11.68 -0.58
C LYS A 86 8.30 11.67 -2.04
N GLU A 87 7.61 10.62 -2.49
CA GLU A 87 7.12 10.53 -3.85
C GLU A 87 5.95 9.54 -3.95
N PHE A 88 5.29 9.54 -5.10
CA PHE A 88 4.26 8.58 -5.44
C PHE A 88 4.70 7.71 -6.61
N ARG A 89 4.26 6.47 -6.58
CA ARG A 89 4.39 5.49 -7.65
C ARG A 89 3.00 5.00 -8.02
N GLU A 90 2.79 4.80 -9.29
CA GLU A 90 1.58 4.20 -9.83
C GLU A 90 1.90 2.77 -10.29
N VAL A 91 1.09 1.80 -9.87
CA VAL A 91 1.23 0.39 -10.25
C VAL A 91 -0.09 -0.15 -10.77
N GLY A 92 -0.01 -1.14 -11.67
CA GLY A 92 -1.18 -1.70 -12.35
C GLY A 92 -1.63 -0.88 -13.56
N THR A 93 -2.69 -1.33 -14.22
CA THR A 93 -3.28 -0.70 -15.41
C THR A 93 -4.81 -0.72 -15.31
N GLY A 94 -5.48 0.19 -16.04
CA GLY A 94 -6.95 0.28 -16.04
C GLY A 94 -7.55 0.47 -14.65
N ASP A 95 -8.55 -0.33 -14.31
CA ASP A 95 -9.28 -0.26 -13.04
C ASP A 95 -8.46 -0.77 -11.83
N GLU A 96 -7.41 -1.54 -12.09
CA GLU A 96 -6.47 -2.06 -11.08
C GLU A 96 -5.34 -1.06 -10.77
N LYS A 97 -5.42 0.18 -11.27
CA LYS A 97 -4.46 1.23 -10.93
C LYS A 97 -4.46 1.48 -9.42
N ARG A 98 -3.26 1.43 -8.81
CA ARG A 98 -3.03 1.72 -7.40
C ARG A 98 -1.97 2.78 -7.24
N TYR A 99 -2.23 3.73 -6.34
CA TYR A 99 -1.24 4.72 -5.92
C TYR A 99 -0.50 4.21 -4.68
N VAL A 100 0.82 4.17 -4.80
CA VAL A 100 1.75 3.79 -3.75
C VAL A 100 2.52 5.02 -3.31
N ALA A 101 2.37 5.41 -2.04
CA ALA A 101 3.18 6.49 -1.46
C ALA A 101 4.48 5.92 -0.90
N LEU A 102 5.62 6.49 -1.30
CA LEU A 102 6.90 6.18 -0.70
C LEU A 102 7.18 7.18 0.41
N VAL A 103 7.31 6.69 1.64
CA VAL A 103 7.40 7.52 2.83
C VAL A 103 8.69 7.27 3.61
N ARG A 104 9.18 8.32 4.26
CA ARG A 104 10.28 8.24 5.23
C ARG A 104 9.72 8.38 6.65
N PRO A 105 9.76 7.31 7.48
CA PRO A 105 9.40 7.39 8.89
C PRO A 105 10.26 8.42 9.63
N LYS A 106 9.64 9.23 10.49
CA LYS A 106 10.34 10.22 11.33
C LYS A 106 11.11 9.48 12.42
N GLY A 107 12.42 9.72 12.51
CA GLY A 107 13.31 9.10 13.50
C GLY A 107 13.86 7.72 13.12
N GLY A 108 13.61 7.24 11.90
CA GLY A 108 14.25 6.03 11.38
C GLY A 108 15.61 6.32 10.73
N ILE A 109 16.63 5.53 11.05
CA ILE A 109 17.96 5.54 10.38
C ILE A 109 17.89 4.79 9.03
N SER A 110 16.77 4.15 8.73
CA SER A 110 16.61 3.34 7.52
C SER A 110 16.70 4.20 6.26
N VAL A 111 17.63 3.82 5.38
CA VAL A 111 17.84 4.43 4.06
C VAL A 111 16.63 4.18 3.14
N ASN A 112 15.93 3.06 3.36
CA ASN A 112 14.84 2.60 2.52
C ASN A 112 13.54 3.35 2.85
N LEU A 113 12.88 3.87 1.81
CA LEU A 113 11.51 4.38 1.92
C LEU A 113 10.53 3.22 2.14
N ARG A 114 9.54 3.42 2.99
CA ARG A 114 8.42 2.47 3.15
C ARG A 114 7.41 2.72 2.06
N ALA A 115 6.82 1.65 1.53
CA ALA A 115 5.80 1.76 0.51
C ALA A 115 4.42 1.58 1.15
N ILE A 116 3.54 2.56 0.98
CA ILE A 116 2.15 2.51 1.45
C ILE A 116 1.25 2.34 0.24
N ASP A 117 0.45 1.29 0.24
CA ASP A 117 -0.66 1.14 -0.69
C ASP A 117 -1.82 2.02 -0.21
N LEU A 118 -1.98 3.20 -0.81
CA LEU A 118 -2.73 4.29 -0.19
C LEU A 118 -4.19 3.94 0.11
N GLU A 119 -4.92 3.49 -0.91
CA GLU A 119 -6.35 3.19 -0.79
C GLU A 119 -6.66 2.11 0.26
N PRO A 120 -6.05 0.91 0.21
CA PRO A 120 -6.32 -0.12 1.20
C PRO A 120 -5.77 0.24 2.58
N ALA A 121 -4.61 0.91 2.70
CA ALA A 121 -4.08 1.32 4.01
C ALA A 121 -5.01 2.34 4.69
N ILE A 122 -5.59 3.27 3.92
CA ILE A 122 -6.61 4.21 4.40
C ILE A 122 -7.89 3.46 4.83
N ALA A 123 -8.35 2.52 4.00
CA ALA A 123 -9.56 1.73 4.31
C ALA A 123 -9.39 0.86 5.57
N ALA A 124 -8.22 0.26 5.74
CA ALA A 124 -7.86 -0.56 6.89
C ALA A 124 -7.50 0.26 8.14
N LYS A 125 -7.52 1.60 8.07
CA LYS A 125 -7.10 2.52 9.14
C LYS A 125 -5.64 2.35 9.58
N GLU A 126 -4.80 1.81 8.70
CA GLU A 126 -3.35 1.78 8.87
C GLU A 126 -2.73 3.17 8.72
N ILE A 127 -3.44 4.08 8.05
CA ILE A 127 -3.18 5.53 8.05
C ILE A 127 -4.37 6.23 8.72
N ILE A 128 -4.10 6.99 9.79
CA ILE A 128 -5.14 7.60 10.61
C ILE A 128 -5.28 9.11 10.42
N SER A 129 -4.20 9.79 10.02
CA SER A 129 -4.21 11.23 9.75
C SER A 129 -3.18 11.66 8.72
N ILE A 130 -3.47 12.77 8.04
CA ILE A 130 -2.57 13.47 7.12
C ILE A 130 -2.42 14.91 7.61
N ASN A 131 -1.20 15.42 7.69
CA ASN A 131 -0.88 16.76 8.19
C ASN A 131 -1.59 17.07 9.52
N ASP A 132 -1.61 16.08 10.42
CA ASP A 132 -2.25 16.15 11.74
C ASP A 132 -3.79 16.26 11.71
N VAL A 133 -4.41 16.11 10.55
CA VAL A 133 -5.87 16.04 10.38
C VAL A 133 -6.31 14.61 10.16
N ALA A 134 -7.26 14.14 10.96
CA ALA A 134 -7.81 12.79 10.83
C ALA A 134 -8.40 12.54 9.43
N ILE A 135 -8.11 11.38 8.85
CA ILE A 135 -8.58 10.98 7.52
C ILE A 135 -10.11 11.12 7.38
N SER A 136 -10.86 10.78 8.43
CA SER A 136 -12.32 10.86 8.46
C SER A 136 -12.87 12.28 8.31
N LYS A 137 -12.07 13.32 8.59
CA LYS A 137 -12.42 14.73 8.39
C LYS A 137 -12.03 15.23 7.01
N LEU A 138 -11.13 14.54 6.32
CA LEU A 138 -10.63 14.92 5.00
C LEU A 138 -11.42 14.28 3.86
N ILE A 139 -12.02 13.11 4.11
CA ILE A 139 -12.91 12.47 3.16
C ILE A 139 -14.27 13.17 3.25
N SER A 140 -14.66 13.86 2.18
CA SER A 140 -15.98 14.46 2.10
C SER A 140 -17.03 13.35 2.24
N LYS A 141 -17.88 13.43 3.27
CA LYS A 141 -19.04 12.55 3.35
C LYS A 141 -19.88 12.86 2.12
N LYS A 142 -20.05 11.90 1.22
CA LYS A 142 -21.14 11.99 0.25
C LYS A 142 -22.41 12.16 1.06
N THR A 143 -23.03 13.34 0.97
CA THR A 143 -24.40 13.55 1.40
C THR A 143 -25.23 12.58 0.56
N ILE A 144 -25.80 11.57 1.22
CA ILE A 144 -26.77 10.66 0.61
C ILE A 144 -28.10 11.41 0.53
#